data_AF-A0A1I3W851-F1
#
_entry.id   AF-A0A1I3W851-F1
#
_cell.length_a   1.000
_cell.length_b   1.000
_cell.length_c   1.000
_cell.angle_alpha   90.00
_cell.angle_beta   90.00
_cell.angle_gamma   90.00
#
_symmetry.space_group_name_H-M   'P 1'
#
loop_
_entity.id
_entity.type
_entity.pdbx_description
1 polymer ?
#
loop_
_entity_poly.entity_id
_entity_poly.type
_entity_poly.pdbx_seq_one_letter_code
_entity_poly.pdbx_strand_id
1 'polypeptide(L)'
;MTHAERKRLWQQHIEDWQASGLSGMAYCQQQSLTYCRFIYWRKKLTEPEASVPEQDVSSAGFAKVAAVPSPSSPKGLTVSLPGGVSITGLHAGNVELLGAVLRQL
;
A
#
# COMPACT_ATOMS: atom_id res chain seq x y z
N MET A 1 12.27 18.72 14.22
CA MET A 1 10.92 19.20 14.55
C MET A 1 10.08 18.08 15.11
N THR A 2 9.61 18.24 16.34
CA THR A 2 8.70 17.31 17.01
C THR A 2 7.30 17.36 16.37
N HIS A 3 6.47 16.35 16.64
CA HIS A 3 5.09 16.32 16.16
C HIS A 3 4.27 17.53 16.67
N ALA A 4 4.50 17.93 17.92
CA ALA A 4 3.82 19.07 18.55
C ALA A 4 4.22 20.41 17.90
N GLU A 5 5.52 20.62 17.62
CA GLU A 5 5.99 21.83 16.93
C GLU A 5 5.37 21.99 15.54
N ARG A 6 5.28 20.90 14.78
CA ARG A 6 4.63 20.94 13.46
C ARG A 6 3.15 21.28 13.57
N LYS A 7 2.44 20.72 14.55
CA LYS A 7 1.02 21.04 14.76
C LYS A 7 0.84 22.53 15.05
N ARG A 8 1.68 23.12 15.92
CA ARG A 8 1.64 24.55 16.25
C ARG A 8 1.91 25.45 15.02
N LEU A 9 2.92 25.11 14.22
CA LEU A 9 3.22 25.86 13.00
C LEU A 9 2.06 25.84 12.00
N TRP A 10 1.47 24.68 11.79
CA TRP A 10 0.33 24.57 10.87
C TRP A 10 -0.91 25.24 11.42
N GLN A 11 -1.12 25.22 12.74
CA GLN A 11 -2.18 25.99 13.38
C GLN A 11 -2.07 27.49 13.07
N GLN A 12 -0.87 28.05 13.25
CA GLN A 12 -0.60 29.45 12.94
C GLN A 12 -0.87 29.77 11.46
N HIS A 13 -0.40 28.93 10.53
CA HIS A 13 -0.68 29.13 9.10
C HIS A 13 -2.18 29.10 8.75
N ILE A 14 -2.97 28.26 9.42
CA ILE A 14 -4.43 28.21 9.19
C ILE A 14 -5.10 29.48 9.74
N GLU A 15 -4.69 29.96 10.90
CA GLU A 15 -5.20 31.21 11.49
C GLU A 15 -4.85 32.44 10.62
N ASP A 16 -3.58 32.55 10.21
CA ASP A 16 -3.12 33.62 9.31
C ASP A 16 -3.85 33.58 7.96
N TRP A 17 -4.08 32.37 7.43
CA TRP A 17 -4.87 32.20 6.21
C TRP A 17 -6.31 32.67 6.38
N GLN A 18 -6.99 32.27 7.47
CA GLN A 18 -8.36 32.70 7.76
C GLN A 18 -8.45 34.22 7.92
N ALA A 19 -7.49 34.84 8.60
CA ALA A 19 -7.41 36.28 8.76
C ALA A 19 -7.12 37.01 7.42
N SER A 20 -6.36 36.40 6.52
CA SER A 20 -6.02 37.00 5.23
C SER A 20 -7.19 37.12 4.26
N GLY A 21 -8.25 36.32 4.42
CA GLY A 21 -9.38 36.26 3.49
C GLY A 21 -9.03 35.74 2.08
N LEU A 22 -7.80 35.26 1.87
CA LEU A 22 -7.32 34.76 0.59
C LEU A 22 -7.87 33.37 0.28
N SER A 23 -7.89 32.99 -0.99
CA SER A 23 -8.08 31.59 -1.36
C SER A 23 -6.90 30.75 -0.87
N GLY A 24 -7.13 29.48 -0.52
CA GLY A 24 -6.07 28.60 -0.02
C GLY A 24 -4.88 28.45 -0.98
N MET A 25 -5.13 28.48 -2.30
CA MET A 25 -4.05 28.46 -3.29
C MET A 25 -3.23 29.75 -3.28
N ALA A 26 -3.88 30.92 -3.21
CA ALA A 26 -3.19 32.21 -3.18
C ALA A 26 -2.32 32.36 -1.92
N TYR A 27 -2.84 31.92 -0.76
CA TYR A 27 -2.06 31.90 0.47
C TYR A 27 -0.86 30.96 0.39
N CYS A 28 -1.05 29.75 -0.17
CA CYS A 28 0.05 28.80 -0.37
C CYS A 28 1.13 29.34 -1.30
N GLN A 29 0.75 30.07 -2.35
CA GLN A 29 1.71 30.72 -3.25
C GLN A 29 2.49 31.83 -2.54
N GLN A 30 1.83 32.69 -1.76
CA GLN A 30 2.51 33.77 -1.02
C GLN A 30 3.47 33.26 0.04
N GLN A 31 3.06 32.22 0.79
CA GLN A 31 3.85 31.66 1.89
C GLN A 31 4.78 30.51 1.46
N SER A 32 4.88 30.24 0.16
CA SER A 32 5.67 29.13 -0.40
C SER A 32 5.36 27.76 0.23
N LEU A 33 4.07 27.51 0.50
CA LEU A 33 3.58 26.27 1.11
C LEU A 33 3.14 25.27 0.04
N THR A 34 3.37 23.98 0.29
CA THR A 34 2.82 22.91 -0.55
C THR A 34 1.30 22.82 -0.34
N TYR A 35 0.53 23.04 -1.41
CA TYR A 35 -0.93 23.07 -1.36
C TYR A 35 -1.56 21.80 -0.77
N CYS A 36 -1.11 20.61 -1.19
CA CYS A 36 -1.64 19.34 -0.66
C CYS A 36 -1.47 19.22 0.87
N ARG A 37 -0.34 19.71 1.39
CA ARG A 37 -0.04 19.68 2.82
C ARG A 37 -0.90 20.69 3.59
N PHE A 38 -1.13 21.87 3.01
CA PHE A 38 -2.06 22.84 3.55
C PHE A 38 -3.49 22.31 3.65
N ILE A 39 -4.00 21.65 2.60
CA ILE A 39 -5.34 21.05 2.63
C ILE A 39 -5.45 19.98 3.72
N TYR A 40 -4.43 19.13 3.87
CA TYR A 40 -4.39 18.13 4.93
C TYR A 40 -4.50 18.77 6.32
N TRP A 41 -3.66 19.77 6.62
CA TRP A 41 -3.66 20.43 7.92
C TRP A 41 -4.92 21.26 8.16
N ARG A 42 -5.47 21.90 7.12
CA ARG A 42 -6.75 22.60 7.22
C ARG A 42 -7.86 21.65 7.66
N LYS A 43 -7.99 20.49 7.00
CA LYS A 43 -8.98 19.47 7.40
C LYS A 43 -8.75 19.02 8.85
N LYS A 44 -7.51 18.62 9.16
CA LYS A 44 -7.13 18.11 10.47
C LYS A 44 -7.35 19.08 11.64
N LEU A 45 -7.31 20.39 11.40
CA LEU A 45 -7.43 21.42 12.44
C LEU A 45 -8.81 22.09 12.49
N THR A 46 -9.59 22.02 11.41
CA THR A 46 -10.93 22.62 11.33
C THR A 46 -12.03 21.62 11.68
N GLU A 47 -11.83 20.35 11.37
CA GLU A 47 -12.72 19.31 11.85
C GLU A 47 -12.42 19.10 13.34
N PRO A 48 -13.39 19.33 14.26
CA PRO A 48 -13.21 18.92 15.64
C PRO A 48 -12.84 17.44 15.61
N GLU A 49 -11.98 17.01 16.52
CA GLU A 49 -11.71 15.59 16.77
C GLU A 49 -13.01 14.94 17.28
N ALA A 50 -14.06 14.88 16.45
CA ALA A 50 -14.92 13.73 16.38
C ALA A 50 -13.96 12.61 16.01
N SER A 51 -13.39 12.02 17.07
CA SER A 51 -12.90 10.65 17.14
C SER A 51 -13.04 10.03 15.77
N VAL A 52 -11.98 10.13 14.96
CA VAL A 52 -11.97 9.67 13.57
C VAL A 52 -12.67 8.32 13.61
N PRO A 53 -13.93 8.16 13.13
CA PRO A 53 -14.29 6.84 12.67
C PRO A 53 -13.35 6.72 11.50
N GLU A 54 -12.30 5.90 11.68
CA GLU A 54 -11.32 5.54 10.66
C GLU A 54 -12.05 5.58 9.33
N GLN A 55 -11.96 6.73 8.66
CA GLN A 55 -12.88 6.96 7.57
C GLN A 55 -12.31 6.01 6.56
N ASP A 56 -13.08 4.96 6.27
CA ASP A 56 -12.90 4.03 5.19
C ASP A 56 -12.66 4.88 3.92
N VAL A 57 -11.44 5.39 3.75
CA VAL A 57 -10.70 5.15 2.52
C VAL A 57 -10.87 3.67 2.44
N SER A 58 -11.80 3.26 1.58
CA SER A 58 -12.05 1.88 1.27
C SER A 58 -10.67 1.34 0.95
N SER A 59 -10.02 0.79 1.98
CA SER A 59 -8.80 0.06 1.84
C SER A 59 -9.31 -1.03 0.95
N ALA A 60 -8.95 -0.96 -0.32
CA ALA A 60 -9.20 -2.02 -1.26
C ALA A 60 -8.71 -3.26 -0.51
N GLY A 61 -9.68 -4.02 0.01
CA GLY A 61 -9.46 -4.81 1.20
C GLY A 61 -8.41 -5.83 0.87
N PHE A 62 -7.28 -5.80 1.56
CA PHE A 62 -6.37 -6.92 1.52
C PHE A 62 -7.08 -8.10 2.19
N ALA A 63 -7.71 -8.93 1.36
CA ALA A 63 -8.28 -10.18 1.81
C ALA A 63 -7.13 -11.06 2.31
N LYS A 64 -7.22 -11.50 3.57
CA LYS A 64 -6.26 -12.45 4.13
C LYS A 64 -6.39 -13.77 3.38
N VAL A 65 -5.45 -14.06 2.49
CA VAL A 65 -5.38 -15.36 1.82
C VAL A 65 -4.83 -16.36 2.83
N ALA A 66 -5.70 -17.24 3.31
CA ALA A 66 -5.26 -18.44 4.01
C ALA A 66 -4.77 -19.43 2.95
N ALA A 67 -3.54 -19.91 3.08
CA ALA A 67 -3.09 -21.05 2.28
C ALA A 67 -3.99 -22.23 2.63
N VAL A 68 -4.84 -22.65 1.70
CA VAL A 68 -5.57 -23.92 1.84
C VAL A 68 -4.51 -25.01 1.86
N PRO A 69 -4.35 -25.78 2.96
CA PRO A 69 -3.56 -27.00 2.89
C PRO A 69 -4.31 -27.92 1.95
N SER A 70 -3.85 -27.99 0.70
CA SER A 70 -4.36 -28.91 -0.30
C SER A 70 -4.28 -30.33 0.29
N PRO A 71 -5.39 -31.08 0.33
CA PRO A 71 -5.35 -32.45 0.79
C PRO A 71 -4.46 -33.24 -0.18
N SER A 72 -3.38 -33.81 0.35
CA SER A 72 -2.57 -34.85 -0.28
C SER A 72 -2.08 -34.54 -1.70
N SER A 73 -0.91 -33.92 -1.84
CA SER A 73 -0.06 -34.26 -2.98
C SER A 73 0.92 -35.35 -2.57
N PRO A 74 1.18 -36.34 -3.45
CA PRO A 74 2.20 -37.35 -3.21
C PRO A 74 3.55 -36.66 -3.01
N LYS A 75 4.45 -37.31 -2.27
CA LYS A 75 5.85 -36.92 -2.05
C LYS A 75 6.60 -36.80 -3.39
N GLY A 76 6.34 -35.75 -4.14
CA GLY A 76 6.89 -35.52 -5.46
C GLY A 76 7.71 -34.24 -5.49
N LEU A 77 8.87 -34.30 -6.12
CA LEU A 77 9.70 -33.12 -6.37
C LEU A 77 9.04 -32.24 -7.43
N THR A 78 9.30 -30.94 -7.35
CA THR A 78 8.86 -29.94 -8.33
C THR A 78 10.08 -29.28 -8.94
N VAL A 79 10.09 -29.15 -10.27
CA VAL A 79 11.15 -28.45 -11.03
C VAL A 79 10.50 -27.29 -11.79
N SER A 80 11.04 -26.09 -11.60
CA SER A 80 10.62 -24.88 -12.32
C SER A 80 11.68 -24.50 -13.35
N LEU A 81 11.24 -24.28 -14.59
CA LEU A 81 12.08 -23.93 -15.73
C LEU A 81 11.97 -22.42 -16.05
N PRO A 82 13.00 -21.85 -16.70
CA PRO A 82 12.89 -20.51 -17.30
C PRO A 82 11.68 -20.43 -18.23
N GLY A 83 10.90 -19.34 -18.15
CA GLY A 83 9.65 -19.19 -18.91
C GLY A 83 8.38 -19.58 -18.14
N GLY A 84 8.50 -19.95 -16.85
CA GLY A 84 7.34 -20.12 -15.96
C GLY A 84 6.71 -21.51 -15.99
N VAL A 85 7.31 -22.46 -16.71
CA VAL A 85 6.86 -23.86 -16.71
C VAL A 85 7.27 -24.52 -15.40
N SER A 86 6.31 -25.18 -14.74
CA SER A 86 6.57 -25.95 -13.51
C SER A 86 6.08 -27.39 -13.69
N ILE A 87 6.99 -28.34 -13.47
CA ILE A 87 6.72 -29.78 -13.52
C ILE A 87 6.65 -30.28 -12.07
N THR A 88 5.50 -30.82 -11.67
CA THR A 88 5.22 -31.27 -10.29
C THR A 88 5.03 -32.79 -10.24
N GLY A 89 5.14 -33.36 -9.03
CA GLY A 89 4.84 -34.79 -8.81
C GLY A 89 5.96 -35.75 -9.22
N LEU A 90 7.22 -35.29 -9.26
CA LEU A 90 8.35 -36.12 -9.67
C LEU A 90 8.75 -37.14 -8.59
N HIS A 91 8.82 -38.41 -8.94
CA HIS A 91 9.27 -39.51 -8.09
C HIS A 91 10.13 -40.50 -8.88
N ALA A 92 10.75 -41.47 -8.21
CA ALA A 92 11.71 -42.39 -8.83
C ALA A 92 11.16 -43.16 -10.06
N GLY A 93 9.83 -43.35 -10.14
CA GLY A 93 9.18 -44.05 -11.25
C GLY A 93 8.90 -43.19 -12.49
N ASN A 94 9.01 -41.86 -12.39
CA ASN A 94 8.72 -40.95 -13.51
C ASN A 94 9.89 -40.00 -13.86
N VAL A 95 11.01 -40.09 -13.15
CA VAL A 95 12.19 -39.24 -13.37
C VAL A 95 12.81 -39.45 -14.75
N GLU A 96 12.72 -40.65 -15.33
CA GLU A 96 13.22 -40.92 -16.69
C GLU A 96 12.38 -40.20 -17.77
N LEU A 97 11.07 -40.06 -17.53
CA LEU A 97 10.18 -39.30 -18.41
C LEU A 97 10.51 -37.81 -18.40
N LEU A 98 10.93 -37.26 -17.25
CA LEU A 98 11.41 -35.87 -17.18
C LEU A 98 12.57 -35.65 -18.16
N GLY A 99 13.54 -36.56 -18.18
CA GLY A 99 14.66 -36.48 -19.12
C GLY A 99 14.23 -36.53 -20.58
N ALA A 100 13.23 -37.34 -20.92
CA ALA A 100 12.68 -37.42 -22.28
C ALA A 100 11.90 -36.16 -22.70
N VAL A 101 11.15 -35.55 -21.78
CA VAL A 101 10.39 -34.32 -22.01
C VAL A 101 11.34 -33.12 -22.18
N LEU A 102 12.37 -33.01 -21.34
CA LEU A 102 13.35 -31.92 -21.41
C LEU A 102 14.18 -31.93 -22.70
N ARG A 103 14.34 -33.10 -23.36
CA ARG A 103 15.05 -33.21 -24.65
C ARG A 103 14.22 -32.77 -25.86
N GLN A 104 12.91 -32.61 -25.70
CA GLN A 104 11.99 -32.18 -26.76
C GLN A 104 11.66 -30.68 -26.68
N LEU A 105 12.16 -29.99 -25.65
CA LEU A 105 12.10 -28.55 -25.47
C LEU A 105 13.41 -27.92 -25.97
#